data_AF-A0A2V9XIZ9-F1
#
_entry.id   AF-A0A2V9XIZ9-F1
#
_cell.length_a   1.000
_cell.length_b   1.000
_cell.length_c   1.000
_cell.angle_alpha   90.00
_cell.angle_beta   90.00
_cell.angle_gamma   90.00
#
_symmetry.space_group_name_H-M   'P 1'
#
loop_
_entity.id
_entity.type
_entity.pdbx_description
1 polymer ?
#
loop_
_entity_poly.entity_id
_entity_poly.type
_entity_poly.pdbx_seq_one_letter_code
_entity_poly.pdbx_strand_id
1 'polypeptide(L)'
;MLEFRRSQKNWTSFYALDPTITPKMDGDMSILNLRIPGSELRQVFRNESLIGNVQEFCAPPQPASEDELESFPCSVGHTACYISPYGDVFPCVQFPLPSGNVRRQKFLDIWRYSPQLADVSSIRAKNLPVCSTCSHVGSCTRCPGLAYMEGNMHGPSTADCEKSFQRTGIPSANMLRKSKLASTAQLVQIQPLMM
;
A
#
# COMPACT_ATOMS: atom_id res chain seq x y z
N MET A 1 16.81 -27.83 -23.44
CA MET A 1 15.48 -28.36 -23.12
C MET A 1 14.88 -27.47 -22.03
N LEU A 2 14.41 -26.29 -22.44
CA LEU A 2 13.76 -25.30 -21.59
C LEU A 2 12.30 -25.29 -22.01
N GLU A 3 11.44 -25.86 -21.17
CA GLU A 3 10.01 -25.91 -21.41
C GLU A 3 9.42 -24.51 -21.29
N PHE A 4 9.18 -23.88 -22.45
CA PHE A 4 8.20 -22.81 -22.58
C PHE A 4 6.82 -23.41 -22.23
N ARG A 5 6.39 -23.29 -20.98
CA ARG A 5 5.00 -23.60 -20.60
C ARG A 5 4.07 -22.63 -21.33
N ARG A 6 3.49 -23.14 -22.44
CA ARG A 6 2.21 -22.69 -23.00
C ARG A 6 1.18 -22.67 -21.88
N SER A 7 0.90 -21.50 -21.33
CA SER A 7 -0.34 -21.23 -20.60
C SER A 7 -0.96 -19.95 -21.14
N GLN A 8 -1.42 -20.03 -22.40
CA GLN A 8 -2.43 -19.12 -22.91
C GLN A 8 -3.74 -19.92 -23.08
N LYS A 9 -4.54 -19.94 -22.03
CA LYS A 9 -5.97 -20.31 -22.10
C LYS A 9 -6.77 -19.28 -21.30
N ASN A 10 -7.62 -18.55 -22.03
CA ASN A 10 -8.68 -17.64 -21.56
C ASN A 10 -8.24 -16.23 -21.14
N TRP A 11 -8.24 -15.30 -22.09
CA TRP A 11 -8.21 -13.85 -21.83
C TRP A 11 -9.60 -13.33 -21.40
N THR A 12 -10.15 -13.87 -20.32
CA THR A 12 -11.24 -13.18 -19.64
C THR A 12 -10.61 -11.99 -18.94
N SER A 13 -10.79 -10.77 -19.47
CA SER A 13 -10.30 -9.56 -18.80
C SER A 13 -11.06 -9.39 -17.49
N PHE A 14 -10.41 -9.68 -16.37
CA PHE A 14 -10.96 -9.40 -15.05
C PHE A 14 -10.79 -7.90 -14.77
N TYR A 15 -11.89 -7.21 -14.49
CA TYR A 15 -11.83 -5.83 -14.01
C TYR A 15 -11.51 -5.86 -12.52
N ALA A 16 -10.52 -5.07 -12.11
CA ALA A 16 -10.20 -4.86 -10.70
C ALA A 16 -10.66 -3.46 -10.30
N LEU A 17 -11.51 -3.37 -9.26
CA LEU A 17 -11.93 -2.11 -8.70
C LEU A 17 -10.87 -1.57 -7.73
N ASP A 18 -10.34 -0.38 -8.00
CA ASP A 18 -9.63 0.42 -6.99
C ASP A 18 -10.46 1.68 -6.68
N PRO A 19 -11.14 1.72 -5.52
CA PRO A 19 -11.96 2.87 -5.12
C PRO A 19 -11.12 4.01 -4.49
N THR A 20 -9.79 3.93 -4.54
CA THR A 20 -8.91 4.87 -3.84
C THR A 20 -8.70 6.15 -4.63
N ILE A 21 -9.25 7.27 -4.13
CA ILE A 21 -8.75 8.59 -4.48
C ILE A 21 -7.47 8.85 -3.67
N THR A 22 -6.35 9.08 -4.34
CA THR A 22 -5.06 9.36 -3.69
C THR A 22 -4.86 10.86 -3.48
N PRO A 23 -4.03 11.31 -2.53
CA PRO A 23 -3.77 12.75 -2.36
C PRO A 23 -2.99 13.31 -3.55
N LYS A 24 -3.05 14.62 -3.74
CA LYS A 24 -2.26 15.28 -4.78
C LYS A 24 -0.77 15.20 -4.45
N MET A 25 0.04 15.19 -5.51
CA MET A 25 1.51 15.04 -5.39
C MET A 25 2.20 16.31 -4.85
N ASP A 26 1.49 17.43 -4.78
CA ASP A 26 1.93 18.71 -4.22
C ASP A 26 1.66 18.83 -2.71
N GLY A 27 1.12 17.77 -2.08
CA GLY A 27 0.78 17.74 -0.66
C GLY A 27 -0.63 18.22 -0.34
N ASP A 28 -1.40 18.70 -1.32
CA ASP A 28 -2.80 19.07 -1.10
C ASP A 28 -3.68 17.82 -0.91
N MET A 29 -4.26 17.71 0.29
CA MET A 29 -5.12 16.62 0.71
C MET A 29 -6.61 16.90 0.53
N SER A 30 -7.00 18.07 -0.01
CA SER A 30 -8.40 18.49 -0.14
C SER A 30 -9.27 17.49 -0.92
N ILE A 31 -8.70 16.82 -1.92
CA ILE A 31 -9.40 15.82 -2.73
C ILE A 31 -9.72 14.54 -1.97
N LEU A 32 -9.10 14.31 -0.81
CA LEU A 32 -9.42 13.15 0.02
C LEU A 32 -10.82 13.23 0.61
N ASN A 33 -11.43 14.42 0.67
CA ASN A 33 -12.83 14.61 1.03
C ASN A 33 -13.80 14.01 0.01
N LEU A 34 -13.33 13.68 -1.20
CA LEU A 34 -14.13 13.00 -2.23
C LEU A 34 -14.06 11.47 -2.12
N ARG A 35 -13.26 10.92 -1.19
CA ARG A 35 -13.21 9.47 -0.97
C ARG A 35 -14.57 8.97 -0.52
N ILE A 36 -14.92 7.78 -0.99
CA ILE A 36 -16.09 7.05 -0.52
C ILE A 36 -15.96 6.87 1.00
N PRO A 37 -16.91 7.35 1.82
CA PRO A 37 -16.89 7.16 3.26
C PRO A 37 -16.84 5.66 3.61
N GLY A 38 -16.18 5.30 4.73
CA GLY A 38 -16.01 3.88 5.10
C GLY A 38 -17.33 3.10 5.16
N SER A 39 -18.41 3.72 5.65
CA SER A 39 -19.76 3.13 5.68
C SER A 39 -20.31 2.76 4.31
N GLU A 40 -20.01 3.54 3.28
CA GLU A 40 -20.43 3.32 1.90
C GLU A 40 -19.46 2.42 1.15
N LEU A 41 -18.17 2.50 1.45
CA LEU A 41 -17.12 1.68 0.83
C LEU A 41 -17.37 0.18 1.08
N ARG A 42 -17.87 -0.17 2.27
CA ARG A 42 -18.30 -1.53 2.55
C ARG A 42 -19.42 -2.00 1.62
N GLN A 43 -20.36 -1.14 1.26
CA GLN A 43 -21.45 -1.49 0.33
C GLN A 43 -20.90 -1.73 -1.07
N VAL A 44 -19.94 -0.90 -1.51
CA VAL A 44 -19.24 -1.07 -2.79
C VAL A 44 -18.55 -2.44 -2.87
N PHE A 45 -17.84 -2.85 -1.82
CA PHE A 45 -17.18 -4.16 -1.77
C PHE A 45 -18.15 -5.36 -1.68
N ARG A 46 -19.41 -5.12 -1.32
CA ARG A 46 -20.46 -6.14 -1.28
C ARG A 46 -21.30 -6.17 -2.57
N ASN A 47 -20.99 -5.33 -3.55
CA ASN A 47 -21.67 -5.31 -4.83
C ASN A 47 -21.03 -6.33 -5.80
N GLU A 48 -21.73 -7.41 -6.06
CA GLU A 48 -21.32 -8.48 -6.98
C GLU A 48 -21.06 -7.97 -8.40
N SER A 49 -21.79 -6.94 -8.87
CA SER A 49 -21.57 -6.37 -10.20
C SER A 49 -20.24 -5.61 -10.33
N LEU A 50 -19.64 -5.21 -9.21
CA LEU A 50 -18.37 -4.47 -9.17
C LEU A 50 -17.18 -5.37 -8.81
N ILE A 51 -17.41 -6.38 -7.98
CA ILE A 51 -16.35 -7.21 -7.38
C ILE A 51 -16.31 -8.62 -7.99
N GLY A 52 -17.41 -9.11 -8.54
CA GLY A 52 -17.56 -10.53 -8.88
C GLY A 52 -17.72 -11.34 -7.60
N ASN A 53 -16.75 -12.22 -7.27
CA ASN A 53 -16.86 -13.10 -6.11
C ASN A 53 -16.69 -12.34 -4.78
N VAL A 54 -17.80 -11.80 -4.26
CA VAL A 54 -17.83 -11.03 -3.00
C VAL A 54 -17.41 -11.89 -1.81
N GLN A 55 -17.79 -13.17 -1.77
CA GLN A 55 -17.45 -14.07 -0.67
C GLN A 55 -15.94 -14.27 -0.56
N GLU A 56 -15.27 -14.51 -1.70
CA GLU A 56 -13.82 -14.63 -1.78
C GLU A 56 -13.12 -13.29 -1.49
N PHE A 57 -13.56 -12.22 -2.15
CA PHE A 57 -12.97 -10.89 -1.97
C PHE A 57 -13.07 -10.41 -0.51
N CYS A 58 -14.20 -10.64 0.14
CA CYS A 58 -14.43 -10.20 1.52
C CYS A 58 -14.15 -11.25 2.59
N ALA A 59 -13.53 -12.38 2.23
CA ALA A 59 -13.20 -13.44 3.17
C ALA A 59 -12.29 -12.91 4.30
N PRO A 60 -12.43 -13.41 5.53
CA PRO A 60 -11.49 -13.12 6.60
C PRO A 60 -10.04 -13.44 6.16
N PRO A 61 -9.07 -12.59 6.52
CA PRO A 61 -7.69 -12.81 6.14
C PRO A 61 -7.19 -14.12 6.76
N GLN A 62 -6.48 -14.90 5.95
CA GLN A 62 -5.75 -16.07 6.42
C GLN A 62 -4.37 -15.64 6.94
N PRO A 63 -3.73 -16.44 7.82
CA PRO A 63 -2.33 -16.22 8.17
C PRO A 63 -1.47 -16.19 6.90
N ALA A 64 -0.60 -15.20 6.80
CA ALA A 64 0.28 -15.10 5.64
C ALA A 64 1.29 -16.25 5.63
N SER A 65 1.45 -16.83 4.46
CA SER A 65 2.51 -17.77 4.13
C SER A 65 3.88 -17.07 4.09
N GLU A 66 4.95 -17.86 4.16
CA GLU A 66 6.31 -17.37 3.99
C GLU A 66 6.49 -16.66 2.64
N ASP A 67 5.90 -17.20 1.57
CA ASP A 67 5.96 -16.62 0.23
C ASP A 67 5.30 -15.23 0.17
N GLU A 68 4.18 -15.04 0.86
CA GLU A 68 3.51 -13.72 0.94
C GLU A 68 4.34 -12.71 1.74
N LEU A 69 5.05 -13.17 2.78
CA LEU A 69 5.94 -12.34 3.59
C LEU A 69 7.23 -11.94 2.85
N GLU A 70 7.74 -12.82 1.98
CA GLU A 70 8.86 -12.58 1.07
C GLU A 70 8.45 -11.83 -0.21
N SER A 71 7.16 -11.63 -0.43
CA SER A 71 6.66 -10.93 -1.61
C SER A 71 6.90 -9.42 -1.55
N PHE A 72 6.92 -8.82 -2.73
CA PHE A 72 6.97 -7.38 -2.92
C PHE A 72 5.57 -6.77 -2.81
N PRO A 73 5.37 -5.64 -2.11
CA PRO A 73 4.06 -4.99 -2.05
C PRO A 73 3.51 -4.54 -3.42
N CYS A 74 4.41 -4.26 -4.38
CA CYS A 74 4.08 -3.93 -5.77
C CYS A 74 5.32 -4.10 -6.67
N SER A 75 5.17 -3.97 -7.99
CA SER A 75 6.26 -4.17 -8.97
C SER A 75 7.12 -2.91 -9.23
N VAL A 76 6.87 -1.83 -8.51
CA VAL A 76 7.58 -0.55 -8.66
C VAL A 76 9.05 -0.70 -8.27
N GLY A 77 9.96 -0.19 -9.10
CA GLY A 77 11.40 -0.37 -8.92
C GLY A 77 11.92 -1.76 -9.34
N HIS A 78 11.03 -2.66 -9.77
CA HIS A 78 11.39 -3.99 -10.30
C HIS A 78 11.13 -4.11 -11.80
N THR A 79 9.96 -3.65 -12.23
CA THR A 79 9.53 -3.77 -13.64
C THR A 79 9.00 -2.45 -14.22
N ALA A 80 8.81 -1.43 -13.38
CA ALA A 80 8.30 -0.13 -13.78
C ALA A 80 8.92 1.04 -12.99
N CYS A 81 9.04 2.18 -13.67
CA CYS A 81 9.22 3.52 -13.10
C CYS A 81 8.34 4.52 -13.85
N TYR A 82 8.22 5.72 -13.28
CA TYR A 82 7.68 6.89 -13.96
C TYR A 82 8.82 7.84 -14.33
N ILE A 83 8.79 8.39 -15.55
CA ILE A 83 9.72 9.44 -15.99
C ILE A 83 8.89 10.66 -16.37
N SER A 84 9.15 11.79 -15.72
CA SER A 84 8.45 13.05 -16.01
C SER A 84 8.88 13.62 -17.37
N PRO A 85 8.10 14.55 -17.97
CA PRO A 85 8.52 15.29 -19.16
C PRO A 85 9.83 16.08 -18.97
N TYR A 86 10.18 16.41 -17.72
CA TYR A 86 11.43 17.09 -17.35
C TYR A 86 12.61 16.12 -17.15
N GLY A 87 12.36 14.81 -17.31
CA GLY A 87 13.35 13.74 -17.23
C GLY A 87 13.58 13.19 -15.83
N ASP A 88 12.85 13.64 -14.82
CA ASP A 88 12.98 13.12 -13.46
C ASP A 88 12.41 11.70 -13.38
N VAL A 89 13.15 10.80 -12.76
CA VAL A 89 12.78 9.39 -12.56
C VAL A 89 12.19 9.25 -11.17
N PHE A 90 11.02 8.64 -11.09
CA PHE A 90 10.31 8.30 -9.85
C PHE A 90 9.96 6.81 -9.83
N PRO A 91 9.79 6.18 -8.66
CA PRO A 91 9.35 4.79 -8.59
C PRO A 91 8.00 4.56 -9.29
N CYS A 92 7.01 5.42 -9.07
CA CYS A 92 5.77 5.42 -9.85
C CYS A 92 5.09 6.79 -9.80
N VAL A 93 3.99 6.96 -10.54
CA VAL A 93 3.24 8.21 -10.60
C VAL A 93 2.72 8.68 -9.22
N GLN A 94 2.45 7.75 -8.31
CA GLN A 94 1.93 8.02 -6.96
C GLN A 94 3.02 8.15 -5.89
N PHE A 95 4.29 7.98 -6.25
CA PHE A 95 5.40 7.93 -5.31
C PHE A 95 6.37 9.08 -5.60
N PRO A 96 6.21 10.25 -4.95
CA PRO A 96 7.03 11.45 -5.19
C PRO A 96 8.41 11.33 -4.54
N LEU A 97 9.14 10.27 -4.87
CA LEU A 97 10.52 10.05 -4.46
C LEU A 97 11.43 10.28 -5.67
N PRO A 98 12.08 11.44 -5.80
CA PRO A 98 13.02 11.68 -6.89
C PRO A 98 14.19 10.69 -6.79
N SER A 99 14.40 9.92 -7.86
CA SER A 99 15.40 8.86 -7.91
C SER A 99 16.55 9.13 -8.88
N GLY A 100 16.42 10.14 -9.74
CA GLY A 100 17.44 10.54 -10.71
C GLY A 100 16.85 11.41 -11.83
N ASN A 101 17.66 11.81 -12.81
CA ASN A 101 17.17 12.53 -13.99
C ASN A 101 17.89 12.06 -15.27
N VAL A 102 17.13 11.58 -16.26
CA VAL A 102 17.67 10.98 -17.50
C VAL A 102 18.34 11.99 -18.44
N ARG A 103 18.13 13.30 -18.22
CA ARG A 103 18.83 14.36 -18.96
C ARG A 103 20.24 14.60 -18.42
N ARG A 104 20.55 14.07 -17.23
CA ARG A 104 21.84 14.26 -16.53
C ARG A 104 22.62 12.96 -16.34
N GLN A 105 21.93 11.82 -16.29
CA GLN A 105 22.52 10.51 -16.02
C GLN A 105 21.92 9.46 -16.96
N LYS A 106 22.66 8.40 -17.28
CA LYS A 106 22.08 7.29 -18.05
C LYS A 106 20.97 6.64 -17.24
N PHE A 107 19.84 6.35 -17.88
CA PHE A 107 18.73 5.66 -17.23
C PHE A 107 19.16 4.37 -16.53
N LEU A 108 20.04 3.58 -17.16
CA LEU A 108 20.53 2.32 -16.60
C LEU A 108 21.31 2.53 -15.29
N ASP A 109 22.04 3.63 -15.17
CA ASP A 109 22.81 3.94 -13.95
C ASP A 109 21.85 4.36 -12.83
N ILE A 110 20.84 5.17 -13.15
CA ILE A 110 19.76 5.52 -12.21
C ILE A 110 19.07 4.24 -11.73
N TRP A 111 18.63 3.39 -12.66
CA TRP A 111 17.86 2.18 -12.36
C TRP A 111 18.63 1.19 -11.47
N ARG A 112 19.93 1.03 -11.69
CA ARG A 112 20.76 0.06 -10.96
C ARG A 112 21.36 0.60 -9.66
N TYR A 113 21.66 1.90 -9.61
CA TYR A 113 22.52 2.46 -8.56
C TYR A 113 21.86 3.61 -7.78
N SER A 114 20.63 4.02 -8.12
CA SER A 114 19.88 4.97 -7.30
C SER A 114 19.64 4.38 -5.90
N PRO A 115 20.12 5.02 -4.81
CA PRO A 115 19.84 4.54 -3.47
C PRO A 115 18.33 4.57 -3.15
N GLN A 116 17.58 5.51 -3.76
CA GLN A 116 16.13 5.59 -3.60
C GLN A 116 15.43 4.37 -4.23
N LEU A 117 15.80 3.99 -5.46
CA LEU A 117 15.21 2.79 -6.09
C LEU A 117 15.68 1.50 -5.41
N ALA A 118 16.93 1.46 -4.94
CA ALA A 118 17.43 0.34 -4.16
C ALA A 118 16.61 0.14 -2.87
N ASP A 119 16.30 1.21 -2.14
CA ASP A 119 15.47 1.14 -0.93
C ASP A 119 14.05 0.63 -1.27
N VAL A 120 13.39 1.24 -2.26
CA VAL A 120 12.04 0.85 -2.70
C VAL A 120 11.96 -0.62 -3.13
N SER A 121 12.93 -1.08 -3.93
CA SER A 121 12.98 -2.46 -4.43
C SER A 121 13.39 -3.49 -3.36
N SER A 122 13.94 -3.03 -2.24
CA SER A 122 14.29 -3.88 -1.09
C SER A 122 13.10 -4.16 -0.17
N ILE A 123 11.99 -3.44 -0.34
CA ILE A 123 10.82 -3.57 0.54
C ILE A 123 10.26 -5.00 0.44
N ARG A 124 10.12 -5.64 1.60
CA ARG A 124 9.48 -6.95 1.79
C ARG A 124 8.45 -6.85 2.90
N ALA A 125 7.35 -7.58 2.77
CA ALA A 125 6.29 -7.57 3.78
C ALA A 125 6.82 -7.97 5.18
N LYS A 126 7.71 -8.98 5.25
CA LYS A 126 8.36 -9.43 6.49
C LYS A 126 9.14 -8.35 7.23
N ASN A 127 9.72 -7.39 6.50
CA ASN A 127 10.60 -6.35 7.05
C ASN A 127 9.84 -5.08 7.46
N LEU A 128 8.52 -5.01 7.23
CA LEU A 128 7.73 -3.83 7.54
C LEU A 128 7.39 -3.80 9.04
N PRO A 129 7.76 -2.74 9.79
CA PRO A 129 7.63 -2.72 11.25
C PRO A 129 6.21 -2.95 11.79
N VAL A 130 5.19 -2.59 11.01
CA VAL A 130 3.78 -2.75 11.38
C VAL A 130 3.12 -3.84 10.56
N CYS A 131 3.34 -3.82 9.25
CA CYS A 131 2.58 -4.66 8.32
C CYS A 131 2.98 -6.14 8.40
N SER A 132 4.21 -6.48 8.82
CA SER A 132 4.66 -7.86 8.96
C SER A 132 3.82 -8.69 9.96
N THR A 133 3.18 -8.02 10.92
CA THR A 133 2.32 -8.63 11.94
C THR A 133 0.83 -8.44 11.66
N CYS A 134 0.48 -7.80 10.54
CA CYS A 134 -0.91 -7.52 10.20
C CYS A 134 -1.58 -8.77 9.62
N SER A 135 -2.76 -9.14 10.12
CA SER A 135 -3.55 -10.24 9.56
C SER A 135 -3.79 -10.08 8.05
N HIS A 136 -3.94 -8.84 7.58
CA HIS A 136 -4.18 -8.55 6.16
C HIS A 136 -2.96 -8.68 5.26
N VAL A 137 -1.75 -8.94 5.77
CA VAL A 137 -0.52 -8.78 4.98
C VAL A 137 -0.50 -9.60 3.68
N GLY A 138 -1.06 -10.82 3.66
CA GLY A 138 -1.15 -11.65 2.46
C GLY A 138 -2.19 -11.20 1.43
N SER A 139 -3.18 -10.40 1.83
CA SER A 139 -4.29 -9.96 0.96
C SER A 139 -4.46 -8.44 0.87
N CYS A 140 -3.47 -7.69 1.36
CA CYS A 140 -3.45 -6.23 1.35
C CYS A 140 -2.61 -5.73 0.17
N THR A 141 -3.18 -4.83 -0.63
CA THR A 141 -2.48 -4.15 -1.71
C THR A 141 -1.79 -2.87 -1.21
N ARG A 142 -0.93 -3.02 -0.20
CA ARG A 142 -0.23 -1.89 0.45
C ARG A 142 0.58 -1.11 -0.59
N CYS A 143 0.32 0.19 -0.71
CA CYS A 143 1.09 1.09 -1.56
C CYS A 143 2.25 1.76 -0.78
N PRO A 144 3.53 1.51 -1.12
CA PRO A 144 4.66 2.23 -0.52
C PRO A 144 4.65 3.73 -0.79
N GLY A 145 4.13 4.16 -1.95
CA GLY A 145 4.01 5.57 -2.31
C GLY A 145 3.00 6.33 -1.43
N LEU A 146 1.86 5.70 -1.12
CA LEU A 146 0.90 6.27 -0.15
C LEU A 146 1.53 6.34 1.25
N ALA A 147 2.22 5.29 1.68
CA ALA A 147 2.91 5.28 2.97
C ALA A 147 4.02 6.37 3.05
N TYR A 148 4.72 6.62 1.94
CA TYR A 148 5.71 7.69 1.84
C TYR A 148 5.08 9.08 2.02
N MET A 149 3.93 9.34 1.41
CA MET A 149 3.21 10.60 1.60
C MET A 149 2.65 10.75 3.03
N GLU A 150 2.45 9.65 3.74
CA GLU A 150 2.15 9.64 5.18
C GLU A 150 3.42 9.75 6.07
N GLY A 151 4.59 9.92 5.45
CA GLY A 151 5.87 10.22 6.12
C GLY A 151 6.86 9.06 6.19
N ASN A 152 6.49 7.84 5.79
CA ASN A 152 7.43 6.70 5.82
C ASN A 152 7.05 5.61 4.81
N MET A 153 7.88 5.39 3.79
CA MET A 153 7.64 4.36 2.77
C MET A 153 7.69 2.92 3.30
N HIS A 154 8.21 2.69 4.51
CA HIS A 154 8.17 1.41 5.25
C HIS A 154 7.02 1.36 6.27
N GLY A 155 6.27 2.45 6.39
CA GLY A 155 5.09 2.54 7.25
C GLY A 155 3.83 1.94 6.63
N PRO A 156 2.73 1.89 7.38
CA PRO A 156 1.42 1.58 6.82
C PRO A 156 0.90 2.74 5.95
N SER A 157 0.05 2.42 4.97
CA SER A 157 -0.82 3.37 4.28
C SER A 157 -2.19 3.33 4.95
N THR A 158 -2.67 4.46 5.47
CA THR A 158 -3.94 4.55 6.19
C THR A 158 -5.12 4.25 5.26
N ALA A 159 -5.04 4.67 3.99
CA ALA A 159 -6.05 4.35 2.98
C ALA A 159 -6.15 2.84 2.72
N ASP A 160 -5.01 2.15 2.61
CA ASP A 160 -5.01 0.70 2.39
C ASP A 160 -5.47 -0.07 3.64
N CYS A 161 -5.13 0.42 4.83
CA CYS A 161 -5.65 -0.11 6.09
C CYS A 161 -7.19 -0.02 6.15
N GLU A 162 -7.76 1.12 5.75
CA GLU A 162 -9.20 1.33 5.72
C GLU A 162 -9.88 0.39 4.72
N LYS A 163 -9.32 0.23 3.52
CA LYS A 163 -9.84 -0.73 2.53
C LYS A 163 -9.87 -2.15 3.06
N SER A 164 -8.79 -2.63 3.69
CA SER A 164 -8.74 -3.96 4.28
C SER A 164 -9.79 -4.14 5.38
N PHE A 165 -9.98 -3.13 6.22
CA PHE A 165 -11.01 -3.14 7.26
C PHE A 165 -12.42 -3.17 6.66
N GLN A 166 -12.73 -2.32 5.67
CA GLN A 166 -14.07 -2.30 5.07
C GLN A 166 -14.39 -3.58 4.27
N ARG A 167 -13.36 -4.21 3.68
CA ARG A 167 -13.49 -5.51 3.00
C ARG A 167 -13.84 -6.63 3.98
N THR A 168 -13.16 -6.72 5.12
CA THR A 168 -13.17 -7.91 5.99
C THR A 168 -13.90 -7.71 7.33
N GLY A 169 -14.08 -6.47 7.78
CA GLY A 169 -14.51 -6.12 9.14
C GLY A 169 -13.43 -6.29 10.23
N ILE A 170 -12.19 -6.66 9.89
CA ILE A 170 -11.14 -6.96 10.86
C ILE A 170 -10.14 -5.79 10.93
N PRO A 171 -9.89 -5.20 12.12
CA PRO A 171 -8.95 -4.08 12.25
C PRO A 171 -7.54 -4.44 11.80
N SER A 172 -6.88 -3.51 11.09
CA SER A 172 -5.47 -3.69 10.71
C SER A 172 -4.53 -3.44 11.90
N ALA A 173 -3.30 -3.95 11.83
CA ALA A 173 -2.28 -3.68 12.85
C ALA A 173 -2.05 -2.17 13.07
N ASN A 174 -2.14 -1.35 12.02
CA ASN A 174 -2.03 0.11 12.14
C ASN A 174 -3.22 0.72 12.89
N MET A 175 -4.44 0.25 12.64
CA MET A 175 -5.63 0.71 13.36
C MET A 175 -5.54 0.36 14.85
N LEU A 176 -5.13 -0.88 15.17
CA LEU A 176 -4.91 -1.31 16.54
C LEU A 176 -3.83 -0.47 17.24
N ARG A 177 -2.73 -0.19 16.54
CA ARG A 177 -1.65 0.68 17.04
C ARG A 177 -2.13 2.10 17.32
N LYS A 178 -2.87 2.72 16.39
CA LYS A 178 -3.43 4.08 16.54
C LYS A 178 -4.42 4.14 17.71
N SER A 179 -5.27 3.13 17.87
CA SER A 179 -6.22 3.03 18.99
C SER A 179 -5.50 2.98 20.35
N LYS A 180 -4.45 2.15 20.48
CA LYS A 180 -3.61 2.10 21.69
C LYS A 180 -2.97 3.44 22.00
N LEU A 181 -2.41 4.11 20.99
CA LEU A 181 -1.79 5.44 21.15
C LEU A 181 -2.81 6.50 21.62
N ALA A 182 -4.02 6.49 21.04
CA ALA A 182 -5.11 7.37 21.46
C ALA A 182 -5.53 7.12 22.91
N SER A 183 -5.63 5.85 23.34
CA SER A 183 -5.95 5.52 24.73
C SER A 183 -4.85 5.95 25.71
N THR A 184 -3.56 5.83 25.34
CA THR A 184 -2.46 6.25 26.21
C THR A 184 -2.36 7.77 26.35
N ALA A 185 -2.71 8.51 25.28
CA ALA A 185 -2.71 9.98 25.32
C ALA A 185 -3.81 10.57 26.22
N GLN A 186 -4.85 9.78 26.56
CA GLN A 186 -5.96 10.19 27.42
C GLN A 186 -5.73 9.89 28.91
N LEU A 187 -4.67 9.16 29.26
CA LEU A 187 -4.32 8.87 30.65
C LEU A 187 -3.62 10.09 31.28
N VAL A 188 -4.38 11.01 31.85
CA VAL A 188 -3.82 12.05 32.73
C VAL A 188 -3.43 11.38 34.05
N GLN A 189 -2.13 11.32 34.31
CA GLN A 189 -1.60 10.79 35.56
C GLN A 189 -2.03 11.73 36.71
N ILE A 190 -3.03 11.31 37.50
CA ILE A 190 -3.44 12.06 38.69
C ILE A 190 -2.29 11.97 39.70
N GLN A 191 -1.53 13.05 39.88
CA GLN A 191 -0.54 13.11 40.96
C GLN A 191 -1.29 13.12 42.30
N PRO A 192 -0.90 12.28 43.28
CA PRO A 192 -1.45 12.38 44.62
C PRO A 192 -1.08 13.75 45.20
N LEU A 193 -2.07 14.47 45.72
CA LEU A 193 -1.83 15.66 46.53
C LEU A 193 -0.90 15.25 47.68
N MET A 194 0.34 15.76 47.68
CA MET A 194 1.22 15.64 48.83
C MET A 194 0.58 16.42 49.99
N MET A 195 0.23 15.71 51.06
CA MET A 195 -0.15 16.27 52.36
C MET A 195 1.09 16.69 53.14
#